data_AF-A0A2S7JTM6-F1
#
_entry.id   AF-A0A2S7JTM6-F1
#
_cell.length_a   1.000
_cell.length_b   1.000
_cell.length_c   1.000
_cell.angle_alpha   90.00
_cell.angle_beta   90.00
_cell.angle_gamma   90.00
#
_symmetry.space_group_name_H-M   'P 1'
#
loop_
_entity.id
_entity.type
_entity.pdbx_description
1 polymer ?
#
loop_
_entity_poly.entity_id
_entity_poly.type
_entity_poly.pdbx_seq_one_letter_code
_entity_poly.pdbx_strand_id
1 'polypeptide(L)'
;MYSNGQVKILKLVGNSKPSLPPKERSRVRALIHAFSKRVEAGDDLESALQTLPRMRGQAYKVKRFHAREGLLLVEQVEKATAHLRRELANSAE
;
A
#
# COMPACT_ATOMS: atom_id res chain seq x y z
N MET A 1 -9.50 35.46 29.05
CA MET A 1 -10.63 34.81 28.35
C MET A 1 -10.13 34.40 26.97
N TYR A 2 -9.86 33.11 26.75
CA TYR A 2 -9.44 32.61 25.45
C TYR A 2 -10.68 32.47 24.56
N SER A 3 -10.73 33.26 23.49
CA SER A 3 -11.74 33.16 22.45
C SER A 3 -11.66 31.79 21.78
N ASN A 4 -12.60 30.91 22.13
CA ASN A 4 -12.85 29.67 21.41
C ASN A 4 -13.26 30.01 19.97
N GLY A 5 -12.28 30.13 19.09
CA GLY A 5 -12.46 30.32 17.66
C GLY A 5 -13.38 29.23 17.13
N GLN A 6 -14.58 29.63 16.72
CA GLN A 6 -15.62 28.73 16.25
C GLN A 6 -15.12 27.99 15.00
N VAL A 7 -14.85 26.69 15.13
CA VAL A 7 -14.48 25.85 13.98
C VAL A 7 -15.71 25.75 13.06
N LYS A 8 -15.75 26.58 12.01
CA LYS A 8 -16.75 26.46 10.95
C LYS A 8 -16.41 25.25 10.08
N ILE A 9 -17.06 24.12 10.36
CA ILE A 9 -17.04 22.96 9.48
C ILE A 9 -17.92 23.29 8.27
N LEU A 10 -17.30 23.82 7.21
CA LEU A 10 -18.02 24.42 6.09
C LEU A 10 -18.68 23.43 5.12
N LYS A 11 -18.40 22.13 5.24
CA LYS A 11 -19.07 21.05 4.46
C LYS A 11 -18.54 19.68 4.91
N LEU A 12 -19.26 19.02 5.82
CA LEU A 12 -19.19 17.56 6.01
C LEU A 12 -19.92 16.90 4.83
N VAL A 13 -19.32 16.93 3.63
CA VAL A 13 -19.81 16.06 2.55
C VAL A 13 -19.33 14.66 2.88
N GLY A 14 -20.13 13.93 3.66
CA GLY A 14 -19.94 12.50 3.82
C GLY A 14 -19.93 11.89 2.42
N ASN A 15 -18.83 11.25 2.03
CA ASN A 15 -18.79 10.50 0.78
C ASN A 15 -19.95 9.50 0.82
N SER A 16 -21.01 9.76 0.03
CA SER A 16 -22.23 8.95 0.01
C SER A 16 -21.95 7.49 -0.34
N LYS A 17 -20.83 7.22 -1.01
CA LYS A 17 -20.19 5.91 -1.13
C LYS A 17 -18.67 6.07 -1.01
N PRO A 18 -18.07 5.78 0.17
CA PRO A 18 -16.61 5.81 0.29
C PRO A 18 -16.06 4.67 -0.58
N SER A 19 -15.50 5.02 -1.73
CA SER A 19 -14.92 4.05 -2.67
C SER A 19 -13.60 4.57 -3.20
N LEU A 20 -12.66 3.65 -3.43
CA LEU A 20 -11.42 4.00 -4.12
C LEU A 20 -11.69 4.02 -5.63
N PRO A 21 -11.40 5.13 -6.35
CA PRO A 21 -11.65 5.21 -7.78
C PRO A 21 -10.92 4.10 -8.57
N PRO A 22 -11.50 3.58 -9.67
CA PRO A 22 -10.87 2.54 -10.50
C PRO A 22 -9.46 2.89 -10.99
N LYS A 23 -9.21 4.17 -11.28
CA LYS A 23 -7.89 4.68 -11.67
C LYS A 23 -6.86 4.53 -10.55
N GLU A 24 -7.24 4.83 -9.31
CA GLU A 24 -6.36 4.65 -8.14
C GLU A 24 -6.10 3.17 -7.88
N ARG A 25 -7.14 2.32 -7.94
CA ARG A 25 -6.97 0.85 -7.81
C ARG A 25 -6.00 0.29 -8.83
N SER A 26 -6.17 0.67 -10.09
CA SER A 26 -5.30 0.23 -11.19
C SER A 26 -3.85 0.65 -10.97
N ARG A 27 -3.63 1.88 -10.48
CA ARG A 27 -2.32 2.38 -10.11
C ARG A 27 -1.69 1.57 -8.97
N VAL A 28 -2.45 1.30 -7.90
CA VAL A 28 -1.96 0.50 -6.77
C VAL A 28 -1.57 -0.91 -7.24
N ARG A 29 -2.41 -1.55 -8.06
CA ARG A 29 -2.10 -2.86 -8.64
C ARG A 29 -0.81 -2.85 -9.46
N ALA A 30 -0.63 -1.85 -10.31
CA ALA A 30 0.60 -1.71 -11.11
C ALA A 30 1.85 -1.50 -10.23
N LEU A 31 1.75 -0.69 -9.17
CA LEU A 31 2.84 -0.46 -8.21
C LEU A 31 3.23 -1.75 -7.49
N ILE A 32 2.26 -2.50 -6.97
CA ILE A 32 2.51 -3.76 -6.26
C ILE A 32 3.11 -4.79 -7.20
N HIS A 33 2.61 -4.90 -8.43
CA HIS A 33 3.17 -5.81 -9.43
C HIS A 33 4.63 -5.45 -9.78
N ALA A 34 4.94 -4.17 -9.98
CA ALA A 34 6.30 -3.73 -10.24
C ALA A 34 7.24 -4.01 -9.06
N PHE A 35 6.76 -3.80 -7.83
CA PHE A 35 7.49 -4.14 -6.62
C PHE A 35 7.78 -5.64 -6.52
N SER A 36 6.77 -6.50 -6.70
CA SER A 36 6.95 -7.96 -6.68
C SER A 36 7.98 -8.41 -7.72
N LYS A 37 7.89 -7.90 -8.95
CA LYS A 37 8.86 -8.23 -10.01
C LYS A 37 10.28 -7.81 -9.67
N ARG A 38 10.47 -6.64 -9.05
CA ARG A 38 11.80 -6.18 -8.65
C ARG A 38 12.41 -7.10 -7.60
N VAL A 39 11.62 -7.46 -6.58
CA VAL A 39 12.04 -8.39 -5.54
C VAL A 39 12.37 -9.77 -6.11
N GLU A 40 11.53 -10.30 -7.01
CA GLU A 40 11.77 -11.59 -7.68
C GLU A 40 13.03 -11.58 -8.55
N ALA A 41 13.40 -10.43 -9.11
CA ALA A 41 14.63 -10.27 -9.89
C ALA A 41 15.89 -10.13 -9.02
N GLY A 42 15.76 -10.01 -7.70
CA GLY A 42 16.88 -9.77 -6.80
C GLY A 42 17.46 -8.35 -6.90
N ASP A 43 16.78 -7.43 -7.59
CA ASP A 43 17.28 -6.09 -7.88
C ASP A 43 17.02 -5.13 -6.72
N ASP A 44 18.06 -4.40 -6.29
CA ASP A 44 17.99 -3.32 -5.29
C ASP A 44 17.16 -3.70 -4.03
N LEU A 45 17.56 -4.79 -3.36
CA LEU A 45 16.86 -5.36 -2.20
C LEU A 45 16.72 -4.36 -1.04
N GLU A 46 17.69 -3.47 -0.85
CA GLU A 46 17.66 -2.46 0.22
C GLU A 46 16.58 -1.40 -0.05
N SER A 47 16.47 -0.90 -1.29
CA SER A 47 15.37 -0.02 -1.70
C SER A 47 14.01 -0.72 -1.64
N ALA A 48 13.97 -2.03 -1.94
CA ALA A 48 12.76 -2.83 -1.77
C ALA A 48 12.31 -2.87 -0.30
N LEU A 49 13.23 -3.02 0.65
CA LEU A 49 12.92 -2.93 2.08
C LEU A 49 12.36 -1.57 2.47
N GLN A 50 12.98 -0.48 2.00
CA GLN A 50 12.53 0.88 2.31
C GLN A 50 11.13 1.18 1.76
N THR A 51 10.79 0.60 0.61
CA THR A 51 9.49 0.81 -0.05
C THR A 51 8.38 -0.14 0.43
N LEU A 52 8.72 -1.22 1.13
CA LEU A 52 7.78 -2.22 1.64
C LEU A 52 6.64 -1.64 2.50
N PRO A 53 6.88 -0.75 3.50
CA PRO A 53 5.80 -0.18 4.30
C PRO A 53 4.78 0.58 3.44
N ARG A 54 5.26 1.27 2.39
CA ARG A 54 4.40 1.98 1.44
C ARG A 54 3.53 1.00 0.65
N MET A 55 4.09 -0.10 0.15
CA MET A 55 3.34 -1.10 -0.61
C MET A 55 2.24 -1.74 0.24
N ARG A 56 2.56 -2.10 1.49
CA ARG A 56 1.56 -2.58 2.47
C ARG A 56 0.46 -1.55 2.67
N GLY A 57 0.82 -0.29 2.95
CA GLY A 57 -0.14 0.79 3.14
C GLY A 57 -1.11 0.95 1.96
N GLN A 58 -0.61 0.85 0.72
CA GLN A 58 -1.45 0.92 -0.48
C GLN A 58 -2.37 -0.30 -0.62
N ALA A 59 -1.88 -1.51 -0.36
CA ALA A 59 -2.70 -2.73 -0.42
C ALA A 59 -3.84 -2.68 0.62
N TYR A 60 -3.53 -2.29 1.86
CA TYR A 60 -4.53 -2.12 2.92
C TYR A 60 -5.51 -0.98 2.64
N LYS A 61 -5.06 0.11 1.99
CA LYS A 61 -5.95 1.18 1.49
C LYS A 61 -6.99 0.58 0.54
N VAL A 62 -6.58 -0.26 -0.42
CA VAL A 62 -7.53 -0.92 -1.34
C VAL A 62 -8.44 -1.86 -0.56
N LYS A 63 -7.91 -2.70 0.34
CA LYS A 63 -8.69 -3.64 1.17
C LYS A 63 -9.81 -2.96 1.95
N ARG A 64 -9.57 -1.74 2.45
CA ARG A 64 -10.58 -0.95 3.18
C ARG A 64 -11.82 -0.65 2.35
N PHE A 65 -11.67 -0.40 1.04
CA PHE A 65 -12.79 -0.06 0.15
C PHE A 65 -13.27 -1.24 -0.71
N HIS A 66 -12.38 -2.21 -0.97
CA HIS A 66 -12.58 -3.33 -1.88
C HIS A 66 -11.92 -4.59 -1.29
N ALA A 67 -12.63 -5.27 -0.40
CA ALA A 67 -12.07 -6.34 0.44
C ALA A 67 -11.40 -7.47 -0.36
N ARG A 68 -12.09 -8.00 -1.39
CA ARG A 68 -11.58 -9.13 -2.19
C ARG A 68 -10.32 -8.76 -2.98
N GLU A 69 -10.37 -7.65 -3.72
CA GLU A 69 -9.21 -7.18 -4.50
C GLU A 69 -8.04 -6.80 -3.58
N GLY A 70 -8.32 -6.10 -2.47
CA GLY A 70 -7.29 -5.71 -1.54
C GLY A 70 -6.65 -6.89 -0.81
N LEU A 71 -7.40 -7.96 -0.52
CA LEU A 71 -6.85 -9.19 0.04
C LEU A 71 -5.80 -9.81 -0.90
N LEU A 72 -6.13 -9.93 -2.20
CA LEU A 72 -5.19 -10.43 -3.20
C LEU A 72 -3.92 -9.57 -3.28
N LEU A 73 -4.06 -8.25 -3.21
CA LEU A 73 -2.92 -7.33 -3.22
C LEU A 73 -2.06 -7.46 -1.95
N VAL A 74 -2.68 -7.64 -0.77
CA VAL A 74 -1.95 -7.87 0.49
C VAL A 74 -1.19 -9.19 0.40
N GLU A 75 -1.82 -10.28 -0.05
CA GLU A 75 -1.15 -11.57 -0.23
C GLU A 75 0.05 -11.48 -1.18
N GLN A 76 -0.08 -10.72 -2.26
CA GLN A 76 1.02 -10.51 -3.21
C GLN A 76 2.20 -9.75 -2.56
N VAL A 77 1.92 -8.73 -1.75
CA VAL A 77 2.97 -8.00 -1.01
C VAL A 77 3.62 -8.89 0.05
N GLU A 78 2.86 -9.72 0.76
CA GLU A 78 3.42 -10.64 1.75
C GLU A 78 4.28 -11.73 1.11
N LYS A 79 3.87 -12.28 -0.04
CA LYS A 79 4.71 -13.19 -0.83
C LYS A 79 6.03 -12.54 -1.23
N ALA A 80 5.98 -11.33 -1.79
CA ALA A 80 7.19 -10.58 -2.13
C ALA A 80 8.04 -10.31 -0.88
N THR A 81 7.43 -10.00 0.27
CA THR A 81 8.16 -9.80 1.53
C THR A 81 8.90 -11.08 1.99
N ALA A 82 8.27 -12.24 1.84
CA ALA A 82 8.89 -13.52 2.17
C ALA A 82 10.09 -13.81 1.25
N HIS A 83 9.96 -13.53 -0.06
CA HIS A 83 11.06 -13.62 -1.00
C HIS A 83 12.20 -12.67 -0.65
N LEU A 84 11.89 -11.39 -0.42
CA LEU A 84 12.87 -10.37 -0.04
C LEU A 84 13.70 -10.79 1.20
N ARG A 85 13.03 -11.29 2.24
CA ARG A 85 13.71 -11.78 3.46
C ARG A 85 14.64 -12.96 3.19
N ARG A 86 14.25 -13.86 2.28
CA ARG A 86 15.08 -14.99 1.89
C ARG A 86 16.32 -14.54 1.13
N GLU A 87 16.16 -13.65 0.15
CA GLU A 87 17.29 -13.13 -0.63
C GLU A 87 18.28 -12.34 0.23
N LEU A 88 17.77 -11.56 1.20
CA LEU A 88 18.62 -10.85 2.16
C LEU A 88 19.38 -11.80 3.09
N ALA A 89 18.77 -12.90 3.52
CA ALA A 89 19.45 -13.91 4.32
C ALA A 89 20.57 -14.60 3.53
N ASN A 90 20.31 -14.92 2.26
CA ASN A 90 21.30 -15.53 1.35
C ASN A 90 22.45 -14.58 0.99
N SER A 91 22.22 -13.26 1.00
CA SER A 91 23.25 -12.26 0.68
C SER A 91 24.17 -11.93 1.87
N ALA A 92 23.88 -12.46 3.06
CA ALA A 92 24.64 -12.23 4.28
C ALA A 92 25.59 -13.39 4.65
N GLU A 93 25.54 -14.50 3.91
CA GLU A 93 26.50 -15.62 3.94
C GLU A 93 27.63 -15.41 2.92
#